data_AF-A0A7S3NZG1-F1
#
_entry.id   AF-A0A7S3NZG1-F1
#
_cell.length_a   1.000
_cell.length_b   1.000
_cell.length_c   1.000
_cell.angle_alpha   90.00
_cell.angle_beta   90.00
_cell.angle_gamma   90.00
#
_symmetry.space_group_name_H-M   'P 1'
#
loop_
_entity.id
_entity.type
_entity.pdbx_description
1 polymer ?
#
loop_
_entity_poly.entity_id
_entity_poly.type
_entity_poly.pdbx_seq_one_letter_code
_entity_poly.pdbx_strand_id
1 'polypeptide(L)'
;MSRVGRKLYMFGGYDGERCFNDMDVLDLDTISWIQPDVGGQSPMARNAHTMTVVGTKLFLFGGHSGNKHLKDLHIFDTETLEWTEPTITGSPPKGLRGHTASLIGNKMYLFGGYDGRGKSEKKIIPSNDLYVLNTNTMKWSHPSEIEKSPVGRQRHTACVIGTKQLFIFGGFDGC
;
A
#
# COMPACT_ATOMS: atom_id res chain seq x y z
N MET A 1 0.07 -7.21 -6.10
CA MET A 1 -0.62 -8.51 -6.10
C MET A 1 -0.47 -9.13 -4.72
N SER A 2 -1.55 -9.66 -4.15
CA SER A 2 -1.60 -10.11 -2.75
C SER A 2 -2.31 -11.46 -2.67
N ARG A 3 -1.75 -12.40 -1.89
CA ARG A 3 -2.25 -13.78 -1.81
C ARG A 3 -3.17 -13.98 -0.60
N VAL A 4 -4.38 -14.48 -0.84
CA VAL A 4 -5.26 -15.01 0.22
C VAL A 4 -5.67 -16.42 -0.17
N GLY A 5 -5.28 -17.40 0.65
CA GLY A 5 -5.49 -18.82 0.34
C GLY A 5 -4.84 -19.23 -0.99
N ARG A 6 -5.68 -19.69 -1.93
CA ARG A 6 -5.31 -20.13 -3.29
C ARG A 6 -5.61 -19.08 -4.37
N LYS A 7 -5.87 -17.84 -3.98
CA LYS A 7 -6.16 -16.74 -4.90
C LYS A 7 -5.13 -15.62 -4.79
N LEU A 8 -4.73 -15.06 -5.93
CA LEU A 8 -3.90 -13.87 -6.02
C LEU A 8 -4.75 -12.70 -6.51
N TYR A 9 -4.85 -11.66 -5.69
CA TYR A 9 -5.65 -10.47 -5.96
C TYR A 9 -4.77 -9.35 -6.50
N MET A 10 -5.24 -8.66 -7.53
CA MET A 10 -4.63 -7.49 -8.13
C MET A 10 -5.69 -6.39 -8.21
N PHE A 11 -5.34 -5.20 -7.76
CA PHE A 11 -6.21 -4.03 -7.86
C PHE A 11 -5.46 -2.91 -8.56
N GLY A 12 -6.12 -2.22 -9.47
CA GLY A 12 -5.60 -1.03 -10.15
C GLY A 12 -4.34 -1.26 -10.99
N GLY A 13 -3.56 -0.20 -11.21
CA GLY A 13 -2.44 -0.21 -12.16
C GLY A 13 -2.43 1.03 -13.04
N TYR A 14 -1.56 1.03 -14.06
CA TYR A 14 -1.41 2.11 -15.03
C TYR A 14 -0.86 1.55 -16.34
N ASP A 15 -1.51 1.89 -17.45
CA ASP A 15 -1.15 1.43 -18.81
C ASP A 15 -0.27 2.41 -19.59
N GLY A 16 0.05 3.57 -19.01
CA GLY A 16 0.72 4.68 -19.73
C GLY A 16 -0.22 5.84 -20.06
N GLU A 17 -1.53 5.64 -19.97
CA GLU A 17 -2.54 6.66 -20.24
C GLU A 17 -3.44 6.90 -19.03
N ARG A 18 -3.99 5.83 -18.44
CA ARG A 18 -4.95 5.91 -17.33
C ARG A 18 -4.64 4.92 -16.22
N CYS A 19 -5.03 5.29 -15.00
CA CYS A 19 -5.03 4.37 -13.88
C CYS A 19 -6.29 3.51 -13.90
N PHE A 20 -6.22 2.33 -13.29
CA PHE A 20 -7.35 1.41 -13.14
C PHE A 20 -7.82 1.28 -11.69
N ASN A 21 -9.05 0.84 -11.49
CA ASN A 21 -9.66 0.46 -10.20
C ASN A 21 -10.44 -0.88 -10.28
N ASP A 22 -10.14 -1.69 -11.28
CA ASP A 22 -10.63 -3.06 -11.37
C ASP A 22 -9.92 -3.98 -10.37
N MET A 23 -10.59 -5.10 -10.08
CA MET A 23 -10.05 -6.22 -9.31
C MET A 23 -9.92 -7.41 -10.25
N ASP A 24 -8.70 -7.90 -10.41
CA ASP A 24 -8.41 -9.15 -11.10
C ASP A 24 -7.91 -10.19 -10.10
N VAL A 25 -8.39 -11.42 -10.24
CA VAL A 25 -8.04 -12.52 -9.35
C VAL A 25 -7.53 -13.70 -10.16
N LEU A 26 -6.29 -14.12 -9.90
CA LEU A 26 -5.78 -15.39 -10.42
C LEU A 26 -6.09 -16.51 -9.42
N ASP A 27 -6.92 -17.44 -9.83
CA ASP A 27 -7.14 -18.70 -9.11
C ASP A 27 -5.95 -19.63 -9.36
N LEU A 28 -5.28 -20.05 -8.29
CA LEU A 28 -4.06 -20.87 -8.39
C LEU A 28 -4.36 -22.36 -8.53
N ASP A 29 -5.59 -22.80 -8.33
CA ASP A 29 -5.99 -24.19 -8.51
C ASP A 29 -6.33 -24.47 -9.98
N THR A 30 -7.00 -23.52 -10.63
CA THR A 30 -7.34 -23.62 -12.06
C THR A 30 -6.38 -22.87 -12.98
N ILE A 31 -5.51 -22.02 -12.43
CA ILE A 31 -4.60 -21.13 -13.20
C ILE A 31 -5.42 -20.26 -14.18
N SER A 32 -6.53 -19.71 -13.71
CA SER A 32 -7.41 -18.86 -14.52
C SER A 32 -7.64 -17.50 -13.88
N TRP A 33 -7.70 -16.47 -14.72
CA TRP A 33 -8.10 -15.14 -14.30
C TRP A 33 -9.61 -15.04 -14.15
N ILE A 34 -10.04 -14.34 -13.10
CA ILE A 34 -11.42 -14.08 -12.75
C ILE A 34 -11.51 -12.58 -12.47
N GLN A 35 -12.48 -11.93 -13.09
CA GLN A 35 -12.87 -10.57 -12.75
C GLN A 35 -14.16 -10.65 -11.93
N PRO A 36 -14.09 -10.65 -10.58
CA PRO A 36 -15.27 -10.76 -9.74
C PRO A 36 -16.13 -9.49 -9.80
N ASP A 37 -17.44 -9.66 -9.62
CA ASP A 37 -18.34 -8.56 -9.32
C ASP A 37 -18.03 -8.05 -7.90
N VAL A 38 -17.35 -6.90 -7.82
CA VAL A 38 -16.97 -6.28 -6.55
C VAL A 38 -17.97 -5.21 -6.13
N GLY A 39 -18.33 -5.22 -4.85
CA GLY A 39 -19.30 -4.29 -4.25
C GLY A 39 -18.69 -3.25 -3.32
N GLY A 40 -19.56 -2.44 -2.71
CA GLY A 40 -19.21 -1.51 -1.65
C GLY A 40 -18.55 -0.19 -2.12
N GLN A 41 -17.76 0.40 -1.24
CA GLN A 41 -17.12 1.71 -1.44
C GLN A 41 -15.81 1.56 -2.24
N SER A 42 -15.97 1.33 -3.55
CA SER A 42 -14.83 1.05 -4.44
C SER A 42 -13.80 2.20 -4.44
N PRO A 43 -12.50 1.90 -4.26
CA PRO A 43 -11.45 2.91 -4.29
C PRO A 43 -11.32 3.56 -5.67
N MET A 44 -10.87 4.81 -5.71
CA MET A 44 -10.52 5.45 -6.98
C MET A 44 -9.39 4.72 -7.72
N ALA A 45 -9.37 4.89 -9.04
CA ALA A 45 -8.31 4.38 -9.90
C ALA A 45 -6.93 4.90 -9.49
N ARG A 46 -5.97 3.98 -9.39
CA ARG A 46 -4.65 4.28 -8.80
C ARG A 46 -3.55 3.32 -9.25
N ASN A 47 -2.31 3.82 -9.25
CA ASN A 47 -1.10 3.01 -9.35
C ASN A 47 -0.15 3.26 -8.16
N ALA A 48 0.90 2.45 -8.06
CA ALA A 48 1.96 2.61 -7.05
C ALA A 48 1.45 2.68 -5.59
N HIS A 49 0.32 2.04 -5.31
CA HIS A 49 -0.23 1.81 -3.98
C HIS A 49 0.37 0.54 -3.37
N THR A 50 0.05 0.27 -2.11
CA THR A 50 0.32 -1.04 -1.49
C THR A 50 -0.97 -1.75 -1.12
N MET A 51 -0.99 -3.07 -1.21
CA MET A 51 -2.11 -3.91 -0.81
C MET A 51 -1.61 -5.02 0.13
N THR A 52 -1.84 -4.86 1.42
CA THR A 52 -1.31 -5.76 2.48
C THR A 52 -2.38 -6.74 2.93
N VAL A 53 -2.04 -8.02 3.04
CA VAL A 53 -2.95 -9.05 3.54
C VAL A 53 -3.02 -8.98 5.06
N VAL A 54 -4.24 -8.93 5.63
CA VAL A 54 -4.50 -9.00 7.07
C VAL A 54 -5.64 -10.00 7.30
N GLY A 55 -5.28 -11.22 7.71
CA GLY A 55 -6.25 -12.33 7.76
C GLY A 55 -6.79 -12.64 6.37
N THR A 56 -8.12 -12.59 6.19
CA THR A 56 -8.81 -12.76 4.91
C THR A 56 -9.12 -11.43 4.20
N LYS A 57 -8.61 -10.30 4.72
CA LYS A 57 -8.87 -8.96 4.17
C LYS A 57 -7.62 -8.37 3.50
N LEU A 58 -7.83 -7.49 2.54
CA LEU A 58 -6.77 -6.76 1.84
C LEU A 58 -6.84 -5.28 2.18
N PHE A 59 -5.75 -4.75 2.73
CA PHE A 59 -5.62 -3.35 3.13
C PHE A 59 -4.90 -2.58 2.03
N LEU A 60 -5.65 -1.76 1.30
CA LEU A 60 -5.17 -0.91 0.22
C LEU A 60 -4.86 0.47 0.78
N PHE A 61 -3.61 0.93 0.67
CA PHE A 61 -3.25 2.28 1.09
C PHE A 61 -2.53 3.07 -0.01
N GLY A 62 -2.96 4.33 -0.14
CA GLY A 62 -2.29 5.35 -0.95
C GLY A 62 -2.27 5.04 -2.45
N GLY A 63 -1.16 5.40 -3.09
CA GLY A 63 -0.97 5.37 -4.53
C GLY A 63 -1.10 6.75 -5.19
N HIS A 64 -1.19 6.76 -6.51
CA HIS A 64 -1.38 7.96 -7.30
C HIS A 64 -2.50 7.75 -8.32
N SER A 65 -3.43 8.70 -8.41
CA SER A 65 -4.61 8.59 -9.28
C SER A 65 -4.41 9.12 -10.71
N GLY A 66 -3.17 9.27 -11.15
CA GLY A 66 -2.79 10.11 -12.29
C GLY A 66 -2.72 11.61 -11.98
N ASN A 67 -3.56 12.12 -11.07
CA ASN A 67 -3.63 13.55 -10.73
C ASN A 67 -3.05 13.90 -9.35
N LYS A 68 -3.28 13.05 -8.34
CA LYS A 68 -2.88 13.33 -6.96
C LYS A 68 -2.36 12.08 -6.23
N HIS A 69 -1.53 12.31 -5.22
CA HIS A 69 -1.18 11.30 -4.24
C HIS A 69 -2.40 11.00 -3.37
N LEU A 70 -2.67 9.73 -3.18
CA LEU A 70 -3.79 9.25 -2.38
C LEU A 70 -3.32 8.95 -0.96
N LYS A 71 -4.22 9.18 0.00
CA LYS A 71 -3.99 9.06 1.45
C LYS A 71 -5.06 8.22 2.15
N ASP A 72 -5.99 7.70 1.37
CA ASP A 72 -7.10 6.86 1.80
C ASP A 72 -6.60 5.44 2.12
N LEU A 73 -7.32 4.81 3.06
CA LEU A 73 -7.19 3.40 3.38
C LEU A 73 -8.51 2.74 2.97
N HIS A 74 -8.45 1.70 2.16
CA HIS A 74 -9.60 0.85 1.87
C HIS A 74 -9.33 -0.58 2.33
N ILE A 75 -10.38 -1.29 2.72
CA ILE A 75 -10.33 -2.70 3.09
C ILE A 75 -11.25 -3.47 2.16
N PHE A 76 -10.68 -4.43 1.44
CA PHE A 76 -11.45 -5.41 0.67
C PHE A 76 -11.61 -6.68 1.49
N ASP A 77 -12.86 -7.11 1.68
CA ASP A 77 -13.16 -8.41 2.25
C ASP A 77 -13.19 -9.46 1.14
N THR A 78 -12.32 -10.47 1.21
CA THR A 78 -12.25 -11.50 0.15
C THR A 78 -13.36 -12.55 0.26
N GLU A 79 -14.12 -12.58 1.35
CA GLU A 79 -15.25 -13.47 1.54
C GLU A 79 -16.54 -12.86 0.99
N THR A 80 -16.76 -11.56 1.23
CA THR A 80 -17.95 -10.85 0.73
C THR A 80 -17.74 -10.16 -0.63
N LEU A 81 -16.48 -9.99 -1.06
CA LEU A 81 -16.09 -9.24 -2.25
C LEU A 81 -16.50 -7.76 -2.22
N GLU A 82 -16.52 -7.18 -1.03
CA GLU A 82 -16.90 -5.78 -0.83
C GLU A 82 -15.74 -4.92 -0.33
N TRP A 83 -15.70 -3.69 -0.85
CA TRP A 83 -14.84 -2.63 -0.36
C TRP A 83 -15.49 -1.81 0.75
N THR A 84 -14.69 -1.44 1.74
CA THR A 84 -15.06 -0.50 2.81
C THR A 84 -13.97 0.54 3.02
N GLU A 85 -14.36 1.77 3.37
CA GLU A 85 -13.44 2.80 3.85
C GLU A 85 -13.57 2.93 5.38
N PRO A 86 -12.65 2.36 6.17
CA PRO A 86 -12.73 2.43 7.62
C PRO A 86 -12.44 3.84 8.15
N THR A 87 -13.04 4.16 9.29
CA THR A 87 -12.64 5.34 10.06
C THR A 87 -11.22 5.15 10.59
N ILE A 88 -10.31 6.03 10.18
CA ILE A 88 -8.92 6.05 10.64
C ILE A 88 -8.67 7.19 11.63
N THR A 89 -7.76 6.98 12.57
CA THR A 89 -7.36 8.01 13.56
C THR A 89 -5.85 8.09 13.72
N GLY A 90 -5.36 9.08 14.47
CA GLY A 90 -3.93 9.26 14.75
C GLY A 90 -3.21 10.08 13.69
N SER A 91 -2.02 9.64 13.29
CA SER A 91 -1.11 10.38 12.40
C SER A 91 -0.87 9.65 11.07
N PRO A 92 -1.87 9.59 10.17
CA PRO A 92 -1.70 8.95 8.87
C PRO A 92 -0.75 9.73 7.96
N PRO A 93 -0.18 9.08 6.93
CA PRO A 93 0.55 9.76 5.88
C PRO A 93 -0.32 10.80 5.16
N LYS A 94 0.30 11.90 4.67
CA LYS A 94 -0.40 12.92 3.87
C LYS A 94 -0.75 12.47 2.43
N GLY A 95 -0.28 11.29 2.07
CA GLY A 95 -0.47 10.62 0.78
C GLY A 95 0.87 10.13 0.26
N LEU A 96 0.94 8.88 -0.19
CA LEU A 96 2.20 8.24 -0.56
C LEU A 96 2.02 7.39 -1.82
N ARG A 97 2.99 7.47 -2.73
CA ARG A 97 3.13 6.50 -3.84
C ARG A 97 4.50 5.82 -3.80
N GLY A 98 4.57 4.60 -4.30
CA GLY A 98 5.82 3.83 -4.39
C GLY A 98 6.46 3.56 -3.03
N HIS A 99 5.68 3.57 -1.96
CA HIS A 99 6.09 3.11 -0.64
C HIS A 99 5.98 1.58 -0.57
N THR A 100 6.56 0.97 0.47
CA THR A 100 6.28 -0.42 0.80
C THR A 100 5.40 -0.50 2.04
N ALA A 101 4.65 -1.60 2.16
CA ALA A 101 3.87 -1.91 3.33
C ALA A 101 4.08 -3.38 3.72
N SER A 102 4.19 -3.66 5.02
CA SER A 102 4.45 -5.01 5.53
C SER A 102 3.73 -5.22 6.86
N LEU A 103 3.04 -6.37 7.00
CA LEU A 103 2.36 -6.74 8.23
C LEU A 103 3.31 -7.50 9.16
N ILE A 104 3.40 -7.08 10.42
CA ILE A 104 4.05 -7.82 11.51
C ILE A 104 3.10 -7.83 12.71
N GLY A 105 2.58 -9.02 13.07
CA GLY A 105 1.51 -9.14 14.06
C GLY A 105 0.25 -8.41 13.59
N ASN A 106 -0.25 -7.47 14.39
CA ASN A 106 -1.39 -6.61 14.06
C ASN A 106 -0.98 -5.19 13.63
N LYS A 107 0.26 -5.01 13.20
CA LYS A 107 0.81 -3.71 12.81
C LYS A 107 1.27 -3.76 11.36
N MET A 108 0.70 -2.90 10.54
CA MET A 108 1.14 -2.67 9.16
C MET A 108 2.13 -1.51 9.15
N TYR A 109 3.36 -1.78 8.71
CA TYR A 109 4.48 -0.84 8.65
C TYR A 109 4.64 -0.33 7.23
N LEU A 110 4.55 0.98 7.05
CA LEU A 110 4.74 1.67 5.78
C LEU A 110 6.05 2.45 5.82
N PHE A 111 6.93 2.20 4.86
CA PHE A 111 8.21 2.90 4.78
C PHE A 111 8.38 3.65 3.45
N GLY A 112 8.87 4.88 3.58
CA GLY A 112 9.28 5.73 2.47
C GLY A 112 8.17 6.05 1.48
N GLY A 113 8.51 6.03 0.19
CA GLY A 113 7.65 6.49 -0.89
C GLY A 113 7.80 7.99 -1.17
N TYR A 114 6.89 8.52 -1.99
CA TYR A 114 6.91 9.92 -2.39
C TYR A 114 5.54 10.56 -2.11
N ASP A 115 5.56 11.71 -1.43
CA ASP A 115 4.38 12.46 -1.00
C ASP A 115 4.16 13.77 -1.79
N GLY A 116 5.00 14.03 -2.81
CA GLY A 116 4.93 15.24 -3.62
C GLY A 116 5.82 16.39 -3.17
N ARG A 117 6.62 16.25 -2.09
CA ARG A 117 7.61 17.26 -1.69
C ARG A 117 8.75 17.40 -2.71
N GLY A 118 9.46 18.54 -2.67
CA GLY A 118 10.62 18.81 -3.55
C GLY A 118 10.29 19.25 -5.00
N LYS A 119 9.01 19.39 -5.37
CA LYS A 119 8.62 19.82 -6.73
C LYS A 119 9.17 21.19 -7.16
N SER A 120 9.49 22.08 -6.21
CA SER A 120 9.97 23.44 -6.49
C SER A 120 11.38 23.49 -7.12
N GLU A 121 12.17 22.43 -7.01
CA GLU A 121 13.60 22.44 -7.40
C GLU A 121 13.96 21.43 -8.52
N LYS A 122 12.97 20.90 -9.24
CA LYS A 122 13.12 19.76 -10.19
C LYS A 122 13.65 18.46 -9.57
N LYS A 123 13.94 18.43 -8.27
CA LYS A 123 14.45 17.25 -7.56
C LYS A 123 13.34 16.54 -6.81
N ILE A 124 13.11 15.28 -7.15
CA ILE A 124 12.22 14.40 -6.38
C ILE A 124 12.95 14.03 -5.09
N ILE A 125 12.34 14.32 -3.94
CA ILE A 125 12.87 13.93 -2.62
C ILE A 125 11.92 12.89 -2.02
N PRO A 126 12.26 11.59 -2.08
CA PRO A 126 11.49 10.55 -1.43
C PRO A 126 11.57 10.65 0.10
N SER A 127 10.50 10.22 0.77
CA SER A 127 10.43 10.19 2.23
C SER A 127 11.23 9.00 2.80
N ASN A 128 11.75 9.17 4.01
CA ASN A 128 12.28 8.12 4.89
C ASN A 128 11.38 7.88 6.11
N ASP A 129 10.15 8.41 6.09
CA ASP A 129 9.20 8.28 7.18
C ASP A 129 8.75 6.81 7.33
N LEU A 130 8.60 6.39 8.59
CA LEU A 130 7.90 5.17 8.95
C LEU A 130 6.52 5.53 9.49
N TYR A 131 5.50 4.87 8.96
CA TYR A 131 4.15 4.93 9.49
C TYR A 131 3.72 3.55 9.93
N VAL A 132 2.96 3.47 11.01
CA VAL A 132 2.48 2.21 11.57
C VAL A 132 0.98 2.30 11.78
N LEU A 133 0.23 1.43 11.12
CA LEU A 133 -1.20 1.24 11.36
C LEU A 133 -1.40 0.05 12.28
N ASN A 134 -2.09 0.25 13.42
CA ASN A 134 -2.65 -0.87 14.16
C ASN A 134 -3.94 -1.33 13.48
N THR A 135 -3.95 -2.54 12.94
CA THR A 135 -5.07 -3.08 12.13
C THR A 135 -6.29 -3.45 12.96
N ASN A 136 -6.17 -3.55 14.28
CA ASN A 136 -7.30 -3.83 15.17
C ASN A 136 -8.04 -2.55 15.55
N THR A 137 -7.33 -1.43 15.66
CA THR A 137 -7.88 -0.15 16.14
C THR A 137 -8.00 0.93 15.07
N MET A 138 -7.47 0.67 13.87
CA MET A 138 -7.38 1.63 12.77
C MET A 138 -6.70 2.95 13.15
N LYS A 139 -5.76 2.88 14.10
CA LYS A 139 -4.99 4.02 14.59
C LYS A 139 -3.58 4.03 14.01
N TRP A 140 -3.23 5.13 13.36
CA TRP A 140 -1.89 5.40 12.84
C TRP A 140 -0.98 6.01 13.91
N SER A 141 0.28 5.60 13.90
CA SER A 141 1.36 6.28 14.61
C SER A 141 2.53 6.55 13.66
N HIS A 142 3.26 7.63 13.93
CA HIS A 142 4.46 8.02 13.20
C HIS A 142 5.61 8.15 14.21
N PRO A 143 6.46 7.12 14.36
CA PRO A 143 7.59 7.15 15.30
C PRO A 143 8.59 8.23 14.87
N SER A 144 8.91 9.15 15.78
CA SER A 144 9.75 10.32 15.52
C SER A 144 11.26 10.06 15.58
N GLU A 145 11.68 8.93 16.15
CA GLU A 145 13.10 8.55 16.28
C GLU A 145 13.31 7.10 15.85
N ILE A 146 13.96 6.92 14.71
CA ILE A 146 14.41 5.62 14.22
C ILE A 146 15.90 5.74 14.04
N GLU A 147 16.66 5.27 15.03
CA GLU A 147 18.11 5.22 14.94
C GLU A 147 18.51 4.48 13.65
N LYS A 148 19.44 5.07 12.88
CA LYS A 148 19.97 4.50 11.64
C LYS A 148 18.89 4.19 10.57
N SER A 149 17.82 5.00 10.50
CA SER A 149 16.84 4.88 9.42
C SER A 149 17.51 4.98 8.03
N PRO A 150 17.15 4.13 7.06
CA PRO A 150 17.65 4.25 5.70
C PRO A 150 17.32 5.63 5.09
N VAL A 151 18.13 6.06 4.12
CA VAL A 151 17.79 7.25 3.32
C VAL A 151 16.44 7.10 2.63
N GLY A 152 15.78 8.24 2.43
CA GLY A 152 14.46 8.31 1.82
C GLY A 152 14.45 7.68 0.45
N ARG A 153 13.46 6.84 0.18
CA ARG A 153 13.41 6.05 -1.06
C ARG A 153 12.00 5.69 -1.48
N GLN A 154 11.80 5.56 -2.78
CA GLN A 154 10.57 5.03 -3.37
C GLN A 154 10.87 3.89 -4.33
N ARG A 155 9.84 3.10 -4.69
CA ARG A 155 9.94 1.94 -5.58
C ARG A 155 10.97 0.91 -5.10
N HIS A 156 11.22 0.88 -3.80
CA HIS A 156 12.02 -0.15 -3.14
C HIS A 156 11.16 -1.38 -2.88
N THR A 157 11.79 -2.48 -2.50
CA THR A 157 11.11 -3.68 -2.02
C THR A 157 11.33 -3.83 -0.53
N ALA A 158 10.37 -4.45 0.15
CA ALA A 158 10.49 -4.82 1.54
C ALA A 158 9.95 -6.23 1.77
N CYS A 159 10.58 -6.98 2.67
CA CYS A 159 10.12 -8.30 3.05
C CYS A 159 10.28 -8.52 4.56
N VAL A 160 9.34 -9.26 5.13
CA VAL A 160 9.39 -9.67 6.53
C VAL A 160 10.06 -11.04 6.61
N ILE A 161 11.02 -11.18 7.52
CA ILE A 161 11.62 -12.47 7.88
C ILE A 161 11.33 -12.75 9.36
N GLY A 162 10.77 -13.92 9.63
CA GLY A 162 10.31 -14.30 10.97
C GLY A 162 9.18 -13.39 11.48
N THR A 163 9.23 -13.04 12.76
CA THR A 163 8.16 -12.29 13.44
C THR A 163 8.54 -10.86 13.80
N LYS A 164 9.76 -10.41 13.49
CA LYS A 164 10.30 -9.14 13.99
C LYS A 164 11.21 -8.37 13.04
N GLN A 165 11.58 -8.92 11.88
CA GLN A 165 12.57 -8.29 11.01
C GLN A 165 11.93 -7.87 9.69
N LEU A 166 12.05 -6.59 9.37
CA LEU A 166 11.69 -5.99 8.09
C LEU A 166 12.97 -5.63 7.36
N PHE A 167 13.20 -6.23 6.19
CA PHE A 167 14.31 -5.92 5.32
C PHE A 167 13.83 -5.03 4.18
N ILE A 168 14.63 -4.02 3.82
CA ILE A 168 14.34 -3.07 2.74
C ILE A 168 15.53 -3.06 1.77
N PHE A 169 15.25 -3.22 0.48
CA PHE A 169 16.28 -3.29 -0.56
C PHE A 169 15.99 -2.34 -1.73
N GLY A 170 17.07 -1.76 -2.27
CA GLY A 170 17.03 -0.94 -3.48
C GLY A 170 16.16 0.31 -3.36
N GLY A 171 15.55 0.69 -4.48
CA GLY A 171 14.75 1.90 -4.65
C GLY A 171 15.53 3.10 -5.21
N PHE A 172 14.80 4.18 -5.46
CA PHE A 172 15.33 5.46 -5.93
C PHE A 172 15.24 6.50 -4.81
N ASP A 173 16.34 7.22 -4.56
CA ASP A 173 16.52 8.18 -3.47
C ASP A 173 16.55 9.65 -3.92
N GLY A 174 16.42 9.93 -5.22
CA GLY A 174 16.41 11.30 -5.75
C GLY A 174 17.75 11.80 -6.29
N CYS A 175 18.81 10.99 -6.24
CA CYS A 175 20.13 11.31 -6.80
C CYS A 175 20.38 10.63 -8.16
#